data_AF-A0A174QMF5-F1
#
_entry.id   AF-A0A174QMF5-F1
#
_cell.length_a   1.000
_cell.length_b   1.000
_cell.length_c   1.000
_cell.angle_alpha   90.00
_cell.angle_beta   90.00
_cell.angle_gamma   90.00
#
_symmetry.space_group_name_H-M   'P 1'
#
loop_
_entity.id
_entity.type
_entity.pdbx_description
1 polymer ?
#
loop_
_entity_poly.entity_id
_entity_poly.type
_entity_poly.pdbx_seq_one_letter_code
_entity_poly.pdbx_strand_id
1 'polypeptide(L)'
;MFLRCLRAELQKCRRSPVWLAFVLLPVFPAILGTGNYLGNIEVLDDAWYSLWSQHTLFSSIFFLPALLGVFCAWQWRLEHTAHNWNSFLTAPVPAAELYAAKLVLAAGISLLAQVCIGVLFLISGKIVGISSPLPPELPDWILCGTLGAFRSARYNFFSVW
;
A
#
# COMPACT_ATOMS: atom_id res chain seq x y z
N MET A 1 15.14 13.34 -18.28
CA MET A 1 14.81 12.01 -18.86
C MET A 1 13.82 11.25 -17.97
N PHE A 2 13.73 11.62 -16.69
CA PHE A 2 12.89 11.06 -15.65
C PHE A 2 11.43 10.80 -16.01
N LEU A 3 10.71 11.78 -16.59
CA LEU A 3 9.32 11.59 -17.00
C LEU A 3 9.14 10.45 -18.01
N ARG A 4 10.15 10.19 -18.87
CA ARG A 4 10.11 9.08 -19.83
C ARG A 4 10.26 7.74 -19.10
N CYS A 5 11.15 7.67 -18.11
CA CYS A 5 11.31 6.50 -17.24
C CYS A 5 10.02 6.22 -16.44
N LEU A 6 9.43 7.25 -15.84
CA LEU A 6 8.17 7.10 -15.10
C LEU A 6 7.02 6.62 -15.99
N ARG A 7 6.89 7.17 -17.20
CA ARG A 7 5.91 6.69 -18.19
C ARG A 7 6.14 5.24 -18.58
N ALA A 8 7.40 4.81 -18.73
CA ALA A 8 7.74 3.42 -19.03
C ALA A 8 7.33 2.48 -17.89
N GLU A 9 7.58 2.86 -16.63
CA GLU A 9 7.13 2.09 -15.46
C GLU A 9 5.59 2.04 -15.36
N LEU A 10 4.89 3.16 -15.56
CA LEU A 10 3.43 3.20 -15.58
C LEU A 10 2.84 2.31 -16.69
N GLN A 11 3.50 2.22 -17.84
CA GLN A 11 3.07 1.35 -18.92
C GLN A 11 3.15 -0.13 -18.54
N LYS A 12 4.11 -0.54 -17.67
CA LYS A 12 4.17 -1.91 -17.11
C LYS A 12 2.94 -2.19 -16.25
N CYS A 13 2.49 -1.21 -15.47
CA CYS A 13 1.30 -1.35 -14.62
C CYS A 13 0.02 -1.47 -15.44
N ARG A 14 -0.10 -0.75 -16.56
CA ARG A 14 -1.32 -0.70 -17.36
C ARG A 14 -1.80 -2.06 -17.85
N ARG A 15 -0.89 -2.99 -18.16
CA ARG A 15 -1.23 -4.32 -18.69
C ARG A 15 -1.16 -5.44 -17.66
N SER A 16 -0.81 -5.14 -16.42
CA SER A 16 -0.69 -6.14 -15.37
C SER A 16 -1.80 -5.98 -14.34
N PRO A 17 -2.49 -7.06 -13.94
CA PRO A 17 -3.60 -7.01 -12.99
C PRO A 17 -3.16 -6.75 -11.53
N VAL A 18 -1.92 -6.29 -11.29
CA VAL A 18 -1.36 -6.08 -9.95
C VAL A 18 -2.19 -5.11 -9.12
N TRP A 19 -2.85 -4.13 -9.76
CA TRP A 19 -3.78 -3.22 -9.10
C TRP A 19 -4.94 -3.92 -8.38
N LEU A 20 -5.37 -5.12 -8.83
CA LEU A 20 -6.42 -5.90 -8.16
C LEU A 20 -6.00 -6.30 -6.74
N ALA A 21 -4.72 -6.63 -6.53
CA ALA A 21 -4.22 -6.98 -5.21
C ALA A 21 -4.36 -5.81 -4.23
N PHE A 22 -4.18 -4.57 -4.69
CA PHE A 22 -4.32 -3.35 -3.90
C PHE A 22 -5.76 -3.01 -3.52
N VAL A 23 -6.74 -3.56 -4.24
CA VAL A 23 -8.15 -3.37 -3.91
C VAL A 23 -8.66 -4.54 -3.07
N LEU A 24 -8.31 -5.77 -3.43
CA LEU A 24 -8.83 -6.98 -2.80
C LEU A 24 -8.16 -7.27 -1.46
N LEU A 25 -6.83 -7.13 -1.35
CA LEU A 25 -6.12 -7.51 -0.13
C LEU A 25 -6.49 -6.64 1.08
N PRO A 26 -6.73 -5.33 0.97
CA PRO A 26 -7.21 -4.52 2.10
C PRO A 26 -8.62 -4.86 2.57
N VAL A 27 -9.46 -5.53 1.77
CA VAL A 27 -10.82 -5.92 2.16
C VAL A 27 -10.81 -7.02 3.23
N PHE A 28 -9.86 -7.96 3.17
CA PHE A 28 -9.74 -9.02 4.16
C PHE A 28 -9.50 -8.51 5.59
N PRO A 29 -8.46 -7.68 5.87
CA PRO A 29 -8.25 -7.13 7.19
C PRO A 29 -9.37 -6.17 7.59
N ALA A 30 -10.07 -5.54 6.64
CA ALA A 30 -11.26 -4.75 6.96
C ALA A 30 -12.38 -5.61 7.56
N ILE A 31 -12.67 -6.75 6.94
CA ILE A 31 -13.67 -7.71 7.44
C ILE A 31 -13.24 -8.29 8.78
N LEU A 32 -11.98 -8.76 8.87
CA LEU A 32 -11.45 -9.37 10.10
C LEU A 32 -11.39 -8.37 11.26
N GLY A 33 -10.93 -7.15 11.02
CA GLY A 33 -10.85 -6.09 12.02
C GLY A 33 -12.22 -5.63 12.49
N THR A 34 -13.17 -5.49 11.57
CA THR A 34 -14.56 -5.13 11.92
C THR A 34 -15.23 -6.26 12.70
N GLY A 35 -15.03 -7.51 12.30
CA GLY A 35 -15.54 -8.67 13.03
C GLY A 35 -14.94 -8.80 14.42
N ASN A 36 -13.63 -8.53 14.57
CA ASN A 36 -12.97 -8.52 15.86
C ASN A 36 -13.52 -7.42 16.78
N TYR A 37 -13.70 -6.21 16.25
CA TYR A 37 -14.35 -5.12 16.97
C TYR A 37 -15.77 -5.50 17.43
N LEU A 38 -16.59 -6.06 16.54
CA LEU A 38 -17.95 -6.48 16.87
C LEU A 38 -18.02 -7.60 17.91
N GLY A 39 -17.01 -8.48 17.95
CA GLY A 39 -16.92 -9.54 18.95
C GLY A 39 -16.44 -9.08 20.33
N ASN A 40 -15.88 -7.86 20.45
CA ASN A 40 -15.28 -7.34 21.68
C ASN A 40 -15.83 -5.97 22.07
N ILE A 41 -17.03 -5.61 21.62
CA ILE A 41 -17.65 -4.29 21.86
C ILE A 41 -17.74 -3.97 23.35
N GLU A 42 -17.93 -4.98 24.20
CA GLU A 42 -18.02 -4.83 25.67
C GLU A 42 -16.73 -4.36 26.34
N VAL A 43 -15.59 -4.39 25.63
CA VAL A 43 -14.28 -3.94 26.13
C VAL A 43 -13.77 -2.71 25.36
N LEU A 44 -14.30 -2.44 24.16
CA LEU A 44 -13.82 -1.41 23.25
C LEU A 44 -14.76 -0.19 23.23
N ASP A 45 -14.65 0.66 24.25
CA ASP A 45 -15.54 1.82 24.45
C ASP A 45 -15.26 3.02 23.53
N ASP A 46 -14.03 3.15 23.00
CA ASP A 46 -13.59 4.35 22.24
C ASP A 46 -14.03 4.38 20.75
N ALA A 47 -15.13 3.71 20.41
CA ALA A 47 -15.81 3.78 19.11
C ALA A 47 -14.86 3.74 17.88
N TRP A 48 -14.60 4.90 17.25
CA TRP A 48 -13.75 5.03 16.05
C TRP A 48 -12.28 4.65 16.30
N TYR A 49 -11.71 4.99 17.46
CA TYR A 49 -10.30 4.70 17.77
C TYR A 49 -10.10 3.19 17.96
N SER A 50 -11.03 2.58 18.69
CA SER A 50 -11.12 1.14 18.87
C SER A 50 -11.24 0.42 17.52
N LEU A 51 -12.15 0.84 16.64
CA LEU A 51 -12.28 0.27 15.31
C LEU A 51 -11.00 0.44 14.48
N TRP A 52 -10.35 1.61 14.53
CA TRP A 52 -9.11 1.89 13.79
C TRP A 52 -8.00 0.95 14.21
N SER A 53 -7.82 0.73 15.52
CA SER A 53 -6.82 -0.18 16.05
C SER A 53 -6.99 -1.61 15.50
N GLN A 54 -8.22 -2.13 15.50
CA GLN A 54 -8.50 -3.48 15.02
C GLN A 54 -8.34 -3.60 13.49
N HIS A 55 -8.77 -2.58 12.75
CA HIS A 55 -8.67 -2.56 11.29
C HIS A 55 -7.21 -2.45 10.81
N THR A 56 -6.41 -1.65 11.51
CA THR A 56 -4.99 -1.45 11.16
C THR A 56 -4.07 -2.53 11.70
N LEU A 57 -4.42 -3.23 12.80
CA LEU A 57 -3.64 -4.34 13.34
C LEU A 57 -3.37 -5.41 12.27
N PHE A 58 -4.42 -5.97 11.67
CA PHE A 58 -4.28 -7.00 10.65
C PHE A 58 -3.63 -6.45 9.38
N SER A 59 -4.04 -5.24 8.97
CA SER A 59 -3.52 -4.59 7.77
C SER A 59 -2.01 -4.37 7.86
N SER A 60 -1.52 -3.84 8.98
CA SER A 60 -0.11 -3.45 9.16
C SER A 60 0.83 -4.64 9.35
N ILE A 61 0.41 -5.69 10.05
CA ILE A 61 1.26 -6.84 10.37
C ILE A 61 1.38 -7.80 9.18
N PHE A 62 0.26 -8.11 8.51
CA PHE A 62 0.23 -9.18 7.51
C PHE A 62 0.14 -8.65 6.08
N PHE A 63 -0.90 -7.86 5.80
CA PHE A 63 -1.30 -7.62 4.41
C PHE A 63 -0.48 -6.52 3.74
N LEU A 64 -0.17 -5.44 4.45
CA LEU A 64 0.55 -4.30 3.89
C LEU A 64 2.01 -4.62 3.54
N PRO A 65 2.81 -5.29 4.40
CA PRO A 65 4.16 -5.71 4.03
C PRO A 65 4.16 -6.70 2.86
N ALA A 66 3.24 -7.67 2.85
CA ALA A 66 3.12 -8.64 1.77
C ALA A 66 2.74 -7.97 0.44
N LEU A 67 1.74 -7.09 0.46
CA LEU A 67 1.27 -6.34 -0.72
C LEU A 67 2.40 -5.50 -1.34
N LEU A 68 3.14 -4.77 -0.50
CA LEU A 68 4.25 -3.92 -0.95
C LEU A 68 5.45 -4.76 -1.43
N GLY A 69 5.76 -5.87 -0.76
CA GLY A 69 6.81 -6.80 -1.17
C GLY A 69 6.52 -7.42 -2.55
N VAL A 70 5.30 -7.94 -2.74
CA VAL A 70 4.86 -8.50 -4.03
C VAL A 70 4.94 -7.44 -5.14
N PHE A 71 4.55 -6.21 -4.85
CA PHE A 71 4.63 -5.13 -5.82
C PHE A 71 6.07 -4.77 -6.21
N CYS A 72 6.97 -4.65 -5.23
CA CYS A 72 8.39 -4.40 -5.49
C CYS A 72 9.00 -5.54 -6.31
N ALA A 73 8.71 -6.80 -5.96
CA ALA A 73 9.14 -7.97 -6.73
C ALA A 73 8.62 -7.95 -8.17
N TRP A 74 7.33 -7.63 -8.34
CA TRP A 74 6.73 -7.51 -9.66
C TRP A 74 7.38 -6.40 -10.50
N GLN A 75 7.72 -5.27 -9.89
CA GLN A 75 8.34 -4.14 -10.56
C GLN A 75 9.75 -4.43 -11.09
N TRP A 76 10.44 -5.39 -10.47
CA TRP A 76 11.77 -5.87 -10.86
C TRP A 76 11.75 -7.12 -11.73
N ARG A 77 10.60 -7.78 -11.86
CA ARG A 77 10.45 -9.07 -12.53
C ARG A 77 10.94 -9.04 -13.98
N LEU A 78 10.61 -7.98 -14.73
CA LEU A 78 10.96 -7.89 -16.15
C LEU A 78 12.47 -7.70 -16.35
N GLU A 79 13.12 -7.00 -15.43
CA GLU A 79 14.56 -6.75 -15.43
C GLU A 79 15.35 -8.02 -15.07
N HIS A 80 14.81 -8.86 -14.18
CA HIS A 80 15.38 -10.16 -13.84
C HIS A 80 15.04 -11.27 -14.84
N THR A 81 14.22 -11.00 -15.85
CA THR A 81 13.87 -11.98 -16.88
C THR A 81 14.86 -11.89 -18.05
N ALA A 82 15.47 -13.02 -18.41
CA ALA A 82 16.44 -13.14 -19.49
C ALA A 82 17.64 -12.17 -19.32
N HIS A 83 18.05 -11.48 -20.39
CA HIS A 83 19.18 -10.54 -20.39
C HIS A 83 18.75 -9.06 -20.29
N ASN A 84 17.52 -8.80 -19.83
CA ASN A 84 16.97 -7.45 -19.75
C ASN A 84 17.72 -6.54 -18.78
N TRP A 85 18.38 -7.11 -17.76
CA TRP A 85 19.23 -6.37 -16.83
C TRP A 85 20.32 -5.57 -17.52
N ASN A 86 20.99 -6.17 -18.51
CA ASN A 86 22.05 -5.51 -19.26
C ASN A 86 21.49 -4.36 -20.11
N SER A 87 20.35 -4.57 -20.76
CA SER A 87 19.67 -3.52 -21.51
C SER A 87 19.18 -2.37 -20.61
N PHE A 88 18.80 -2.66 -19.36
CA PHE A 88 18.37 -1.66 -18.40
C PHE A 88 19.54 -0.78 -17.93
N LEU A 89 20.69 -1.38 -17.61
CA LEU A 89 21.89 -0.66 -17.16
C LEU A 89 22.63 0.09 -18.28
N THR A 90 22.46 -0.33 -19.54
CA THR A 90 23.08 0.33 -20.71
C THR A 90 22.17 1.37 -21.37
N ALA A 91 20.97 1.59 -20.82
CA ALA A 91 20.08 2.63 -21.32
C ALA A 91 20.77 4.01 -21.22
N PRO A 92 20.57 4.92 -22.19
CA PRO A 92 21.20 6.24 -22.22
C PRO A 92 20.50 7.22 -21.25
N VAL A 93 20.33 6.81 -19.99
CA VAL A 93 19.68 7.55 -18.91
C VAL A 93 20.46 7.30 -17.61
N PRO A 94 20.65 8.32 -16.75
CA PRO A 94 21.30 8.11 -15.47
C PRO A 94 20.59 7.04 -14.63
N ALA A 95 21.35 6.13 -14.03
CA ALA A 95 20.80 5.05 -13.20
C ALA A 95 19.90 5.59 -12.08
N ALA A 96 20.25 6.73 -11.48
CA ALA A 96 19.45 7.41 -10.46
C ALA A 96 18.02 7.72 -10.93
N GLU A 97 17.81 8.12 -12.19
CA GLU A 97 16.47 8.40 -12.72
C GLU A 97 15.65 7.12 -12.93
N LEU A 98 16.30 5.99 -13.26
CA LEU A 98 15.66 4.69 -13.37
C LEU A 98 15.14 4.20 -12.01
N TYR A 99 15.97 4.29 -10.95
CA TYR A 99 15.56 3.94 -9.59
C TYR A 99 14.51 4.90 -9.04
N ALA A 100 14.69 6.22 -9.25
CA ALA A 100 13.74 7.21 -8.78
C ALA A 100 12.35 7.01 -9.39
N ALA A 101 12.27 6.66 -10.68
CA ALA A 101 11.00 6.39 -11.35
C ALA A 101 10.27 5.22 -10.69
N LYS A 102 11.01 4.17 -10.29
CA LYS A 102 10.43 3.03 -9.60
C LYS A 102 9.97 3.37 -8.18
N LEU A 103 10.79 4.09 -7.42
CA LEU A 103 10.47 4.52 -6.06
C LEU A 103 9.26 5.46 -6.00
N VAL A 104 9.10 6.37 -6.97
CA VAL A 104 7.91 7.23 -7.06
C VAL A 104 6.64 6.41 -7.27
N LEU A 105 6.71 5.36 -8.09
CA LEU A 105 5.60 4.44 -8.28
C LEU A 105 5.26 3.68 -6.98
N ALA A 106 6.29 3.18 -6.26
CA ALA A 106 6.12 2.52 -4.97
C ALA A 106 5.54 3.46 -3.89
N ALA A 107 5.92 4.74 -3.90
CA ALA A 107 5.34 5.76 -3.02
C ALA A 107 3.85 6.01 -3.34
N GLY A 108 3.51 6.17 -4.63
CA GLY A 108 2.12 6.36 -5.06
C GLY A 108 1.23 5.17 -4.69
N ILE A 109 1.77 3.95 -4.81
CA ILE A 109 1.09 2.71 -4.44
C ILE A 109 0.93 2.57 -2.92
N SER A 110 1.93 3.01 -2.14
CA SER A 110 1.84 3.07 -0.68
C SER A 110 0.72 4.01 -0.22
N LEU A 111 0.61 5.18 -0.85
CA LEU A 111 -0.48 6.12 -0.61
C LEU A 111 -1.84 5.53 -1.00
N LEU A 112 -1.93 4.90 -2.17
CA LEU A 112 -3.16 4.27 -2.62
C LEU A 112 -3.65 3.21 -1.63
N ALA A 113 -2.75 2.34 -1.15
CA ALA A 113 -3.09 1.33 -0.16
C ALA A 113 -3.66 1.94 1.13
N GLN A 114 -3.06 3.02 1.63
CA GLN A 114 -3.52 3.71 2.84
C GLN A 114 -4.85 4.43 2.65
N VAL A 115 -5.07 5.05 1.49
CA VAL A 115 -6.37 5.62 1.15
C VAL A 115 -7.44 4.53 1.08
N CYS A 116 -7.13 3.37 0.47
CA CYS A 116 -8.06 2.23 0.45
C CYS A 116 -8.42 1.75 1.85
N ILE A 117 -7.43 1.59 2.75
CA ILE A 117 -7.65 1.23 4.16
C ILE A 117 -8.52 2.28 4.85
N GLY A 118 -8.23 3.57 4.66
CA GLY A 118 -9.04 4.66 5.23
C GLY A 118 -10.49 4.65 4.74
N VAL A 119 -10.72 4.44 3.44
CA VAL A 119 -12.08 4.34 2.87
C VAL A 119 -12.82 3.13 3.44
N LEU A 120 -12.17 1.96 3.51
CA LEU A 120 -12.77 0.75 4.08
C LEU A 120 -13.09 0.93 5.56
N PHE A 121 -12.22 1.59 6.32
CA PHE A 121 -12.47 1.95 7.71
C PHE A 121 -13.72 2.83 7.88
N LEU A 122 -13.88 3.86 7.05
CA LEU A 122 -15.07 4.72 7.07
C LEU A 122 -16.35 3.95 6.73
N ILE A 123 -16.28 3.04 5.75
CA ILE A 123 -17.40 2.17 5.39
C ILE A 123 -17.74 1.24 6.56
N SER A 124 -16.74 0.60 7.17
CA SER A 124 -16.92 -0.27 8.34
C SER A 124 -17.59 0.46 9.50
N GLY A 125 -17.14 1.67 9.87
CA GLY A 125 -17.74 2.42 10.97
C GLY A 125 -19.20 2.81 10.71
N LYS A 126 -19.55 3.11 9.45
CA LYS A 126 -20.95 3.33 9.05
C LYS A 126 -21.80 2.06 9.14
N ILE A 127 -21.27 0.91 8.75
CA ILE A 127 -21.98 -0.39 8.84
C ILE A 127 -22.22 -0.78 10.30
N VAL A 128 -21.23 -0.52 11.17
CA VAL A 128 -21.33 -0.78 12.62
C VAL A 128 -22.31 0.19 13.32
N GLY A 129 -22.63 1.33 12.70
CA GLY A 129 -23.60 2.29 13.23
C GLY A 129 -23.01 3.23 14.30
N ILE A 130 -21.71 3.52 14.23
CA ILE A 130 -21.06 4.45 15.16
C ILE A 130 -21.62 5.86 14.96
N SER A 131 -22.25 6.41 16.00
CA SER A 131 -22.90 7.72 15.99
C SER A 131 -22.01 8.88 16.45
N SER A 132 -20.82 8.58 17.00
CA SER A 132 -19.85 9.58 17.42
C SER A 132 -19.21 10.31 16.23
N PRO A 133 -18.74 11.57 16.40
CA PRO A 133 -18.08 12.30 15.34
C PRO A 133 -16.80 11.59 14.88
N LEU A 134 -16.49 11.73 13.59
CA LEU A 134 -15.27 11.17 13.02
C LEU A 134 -14.04 11.85 13.63
N PRO A 135 -12.98 11.11 14.00
CA PRO A 135 -11.75 11.69 14.53
C PRO A 135 -11.12 12.68 13.54
N PRO A 136 -10.81 13.92 13.95
CA PRO A 136 -10.18 14.90 13.07
C PRO A 136 -8.73 14.52 12.72
N GLU A 137 -8.09 13.62 13.49
CA GLU A 137 -6.72 13.15 13.28
C GLU A 137 -6.59 12.09 12.17
N LEU A 138 -7.71 11.62 11.60
CA LEU A 138 -7.71 10.58 10.57
C LEU A 138 -6.79 10.87 9.38
N PRO A 139 -6.71 12.11 8.82
CA PRO A 139 -5.75 12.43 7.77
C PRO A 139 -4.30 12.23 8.21
N ASP A 140 -3.98 12.55 9.46
CA ASP A 140 -2.63 12.38 10.01
C ASP A 140 -2.29 10.90 10.18
N TRP A 141 -3.26 10.06 10.53
CA TRP A 141 -3.07 8.61 10.59
C TRP A 141 -2.81 8.01 9.22
N ILE A 142 -3.55 8.44 8.19
CA ILE A 142 -3.32 8.01 6.80
C ILE A 142 -1.94 8.49 6.32
N LEU A 143 -1.54 9.71 6.66
CA LEU A 143 -0.23 10.25 6.30
C LEU A 143 0.90 9.46 6.97
N CYS A 144 0.83 9.24 8.28
CA CYS A 144 1.80 8.44 9.03
C CYS A 144 1.86 7.00 8.51
N GLY A 145 0.70 6.40 8.23
CA GLY A 145 0.59 5.08 7.61
C GLY A 145 1.25 5.04 6.23
N THR A 146 1.12 6.11 5.44
CA THR A 146 1.74 6.21 4.11
C THR A 146 3.25 6.29 4.20
N LEU A 147 3.78 7.06 5.16
CA LEU A 147 5.21 7.14 5.40
C LEU A 147 5.78 5.79 5.85
N GLY A 148 5.09 5.10 6.76
CA GLY A 148 5.45 3.74 7.19
C GLY A 148 5.42 2.72 6.05
N ALA A 149 4.35 2.74 5.26
CA ALA A 149 4.19 1.90 4.07
C ALA A 149 5.33 2.15 3.06
N PHE A 150 5.63 3.41 2.76
CA PHE A 150 6.69 3.76 1.83
C PHE A 150 8.07 3.30 2.33
N ARG A 151 8.34 3.40 3.63
CA ARG A 151 9.58 2.87 4.22
C ARG A 151 9.70 1.36 4.00
N SER A 152 8.62 0.61 4.23
CA SER A 152 8.58 -0.83 3.98
C SER A 152 8.74 -1.16 2.49
N ALA A 153 8.11 -0.41 1.60
CA ALA A 153 8.26 -0.57 0.16
C ALA A 153 9.70 -0.31 -0.28
N ARG A 154 10.34 0.75 0.24
CA ARG A 154 11.75 1.06 -0.02
C ARG A 154 12.67 -0.06 0.45
N TYR A 155 12.43 -0.64 1.63
CA TYR A 155 13.22 -1.77 2.11
C TYR A 155 13.11 -2.97 1.16
N ASN A 156 11.88 -3.36 0.80
CA ASN A 156 11.62 -4.44 -0.16
C ASN A 156 12.21 -4.15 -1.56
N PHE A 157 12.22 -2.89 -1.97
CA PHE A 157 12.79 -2.48 -3.25
C PHE A 157 14.29 -2.77 -3.35
N PHE A 158 15.03 -2.49 -2.28
CA PHE A 158 16.48 -2.74 -2.22
C PHE A 158 16.83 -4.20 -1.91
N SER A 159 15.92 -4.97 -1.32
CA SER A 159 16.15 -6.40 -1.07
C SER A 159 15.93 -7.29 -2.30
N VAL A 160 15.29 -6.77 -3.34
CA VAL A 160 15.04 -7.46 -4.62
C VAL A 160 16.13 -7.12 -5.66
N TRP A 161 17.02 -6.18 -5.34
CA TRP A 161 18.23 -5.90 -6.13
C TRP A 161 19.31 -6.94 -5.83
#